data_AF-A0AAU5RUK1-F1
#
_entry.id   AF-A0AAU5RUK1-F1
#
_cell.length_a   1.000
_cell.length_b   1.000
_cell.length_c   1.000
_cell.angle_alpha   90.00
_cell.angle_beta   90.00
_cell.angle_gamma   90.00
#
_symmetry.space_group_name_H-M   'P 1'
#
loop_
_entity.id
_entity.type
_entity.pdbx_description
1 polymer ?
#
loop_
_entity_poly.entity_id
_entity_poly.type
_entity_poly.pdbx_seq_one_letter_code
_entity_poly.pdbx_strand_id
1 'polypeptide(L)' 'MASAANSPDQHDLAQVAYAAYGASTSHKNFRGDPMPGWDDLGEAIQTAWTAAALAVQADVVAALEQAVKARQSAENGDT' A
#
# COMPACT_ATOMS: atom_id res chain seq x y z
N MET A 1 0.09 12.25 -25.05
CA MET A 1 0.65 12.07 -23.70
C MET A 1 0.29 10.66 -23.26
N ALA A 2 1.28 9.82 -22.99
CA ALA A 2 1.09 8.39 -22.76
C ALA A 2 0.50 8.16 -21.36
N SER A 3 -0.75 7.71 -21.29
CA SER A 3 -1.31 7.07 -20.10
C SER A 3 -1.22 5.57 -20.34
N ALA A 4 -0.24 4.91 -19.73
CA ALA A 4 -0.26 3.46 -19.63
C ALA A 4 -1.38 3.13 -18.63
N ALA A 5 -2.57 2.88 -19.16
CA ALA A 5 -3.69 2.38 -18.39
C ALA A 5 -3.29 1.07 -17.71
N ASN A 6 -3.56 1.01 -16.40
CA ASN A 6 -3.38 -0.12 -15.49
C ASN A 6 -3.61 -1.48 -16.17
N SER A 7 -2.65 -2.38 -16.01
CA SER A 7 -2.83 -3.79 -16.35
C SER A 7 -3.95 -4.40 -15.50
N PRO A 8 -4.78 -5.32 -16.04
CA PRO A 8 -5.97 -5.87 -15.38
C PRO A 8 -5.70 -6.68 -14.10
N ASP A 9 -4.44 -6.99 -13.79
CA ASP A 9 -4.00 -7.74 -12.59
C ASP A 9 -3.50 -6.83 -11.44
N GLN A 10 -3.55 -5.51 -11.62
CA GLN A 10 -3.06 -4.56 -10.63
C GLN A 10 -4.16 -4.20 -9.62
N HIS A 11 -4.25 -4.95 -8.53
CA HIS A 11 -5.05 -4.50 -7.38
C HIS A 11 -4.47 -3.19 -6.84
N ASP A 12 -5.32 -2.18 -6.65
CA ASP A 12 -4.93 -0.94 -5.98
C ASP A 12 -4.44 -1.29 -4.57
N LEU A 13 -3.26 -0.79 -4.18
CA LEU A 13 -2.66 -1.01 -2.86
C LEU A 13 -3.63 -0.62 -1.74
N ALA A 14 -4.50 0.37 -1.99
CA ALA A 14 -5.56 0.78 -1.06
C ALA A 14 -6.59 -0.33 -0.82
N GLN A 15 -7.05 -0.98 -1.89
CA GLN A 15 -8.02 -2.10 -1.80
C GLN A 15 -7.40 -3.31 -1.11
N VAL A 16 -6.12 -3.60 -1.39
CA VAL A 16 -5.38 -4.67 -0.71
C VAL A 16 -5.27 -4.38 0.79
N ALA A 17 -4.88 -3.16 1.16
CA ALA A 17 -4.78 -2.75 2.55
C ALA A 17 -6.14 -2.80 3.28
N TYR A 18 -7.22 -2.34 2.62
CA TYR A 18 -8.58 -2.40 3.17
C TYR A 18 -9.06 -3.84 3.37
N ALA A 19 -8.83 -4.71 2.38
CA ALA A 19 -9.17 -6.12 2.49
C ALA A 19 -8.40 -6.83 3.61
N ALA A 20 -7.09 -6.53 3.75
CA ALA A 20 -6.27 -7.05 4.83
C ALA A 20 -6.75 -6.59 6.22
N TYR A 21 -7.10 -5.30 6.34
CA TYR A 21 -7.73 -4.76 7.55
C TYR A 21 -9.01 -5.54 7.88
N GLY A 22 -9.91 -5.69 6.91
CA GLY A 22 -11.13 -6.47 7.10
C GLY A 22 -10.88 -7.91 7.53
N ALA A 23 -9.94 -8.62 6.91
CA ALA A 23 -9.57 -9.97 7.32
C ALA A 23 -9.12 -10.01 8.80
N SER A 24 -8.29 -9.04 9.21
CA SER A 24 -7.80 -8.95 10.59
C SER A 24 -8.87 -8.58 11.63
N THR A 25 -9.94 -7.90 11.22
CA THR A 25 -11.03 -7.48 12.11
C THR A 25 -12.27 -8.36 12.01
N SER A 26 -12.18 -9.53 11.37
CA SER A 26 -13.34 -10.38 11.06
C SER A 26 -14.44 -9.62 10.31
N HIS A 27 -14.03 -8.74 9.40
CA HIS A 27 -14.85 -7.85 8.59
C HIS A 27 -15.77 -6.94 9.42
N LYS A 28 -15.29 -6.48 10.58
CA LYS A 28 -15.99 -5.51 11.44
C LYS A 28 -15.22 -4.20 11.54
N ASN A 29 -15.94 -3.09 11.58
CA ASN A 29 -15.39 -1.77 11.79
C ASN A 29 -15.07 -1.53 13.28
N PHE A 30 -14.54 -0.36 13.62
CA PHE A 30 -14.16 -0.02 15.00
C PHE A 30 -15.32 -0.01 16.01
N ARG A 31 -16.58 0.07 15.54
CA ARG A 31 -17.79 0.00 16.37
C ARG A 31 -18.27 -1.44 16.59
N GLY A 32 -17.67 -2.41 15.89
CA GLY A 32 -18.10 -3.81 15.89
C GLY A 32 -19.16 -4.13 14.84
N ASP A 33 -19.58 -3.15 14.04
CA ASP A 33 -20.55 -3.34 12.95
C ASP A 33 -19.86 -3.94 11.72
N PRO A 34 -20.59 -4.62 10.82
CA PRO A 34 -20.03 -5.08 9.55
C PRO A 34 -19.36 -3.95 8.77
N MET A 35 -18.20 -4.24 8.18
CA MET A 35 -17.52 -3.32 7.28
C MET A 35 -18.28 -3.20 5.95
N PRO A 36 -18.39 -1.99 5.39
CA PRO A 36 -18.94 -1.80 4.05
C PRO A 36 -18.04 -2.43 2.98
N GLY A 37 -18.60 -2.73 1.81
CA GLY A 37 -17.80 -3.04 0.63
C GLY A 37 -16.92 -1.85 0.23
N TRP A 38 -15.88 -2.08 -0.57
CA TRP A 38 -14.98 -1.01 -1.02
C TRP A 38 -15.74 0.13 -1.72
N ASP A 39 -16.65 -0.23 -2.64
CA ASP A 39 -17.43 0.74 -3.42
C ASP A 39 -18.45 1.51 -2.55
N ASP A 40 -18.81 0.97 -1.39
CA ASP A 40 -19.76 1.58 -0.44
C ASP A 40 -19.09 2.56 0.55
N LEU A 41 -17.76 2.61 0.59
CA LEU A 41 -17.00 3.48 1.51
C LEU A 41 -17.19 4.98 1.24
N GLY A 42 -17.50 5.33 0.00
CA GLY A 42 -17.46 6.70 -0.51
C GLY A 42 -16.04 7.21 -0.75
N GLU A 43 -15.95 8.25 -1.58
CA GLU A 43 -14.68 8.79 -2.11
C GLU A 43 -13.70 9.24 -1.01
N ALA A 44 -14.20 9.86 0.06
CA ALA A 44 -13.36 10.38 1.14
C ALA A 44 -12.58 9.27 1.87
N ILE A 45 -13.23 8.14 2.14
CA ILE A 45 -12.60 7.03 2.83
C ILE A 45 -11.70 6.22 1.89
N GLN A 46 -12.12 6.03 0.63
CA GLN A 46 -11.26 5.43 -0.40
C GLN A 46 -9.95 6.22 -0.55
N THR A 47 -10.05 7.56 -0.64
CA THR A 47 -8.89 8.46 -0.73
C THR A 47 -7.97 8.34 0.49
N ALA A 48 -8.54 8.23 1.70
CA ALA A 48 -7.74 8.06 2.91
C ALA A 48 -6.94 6.75 2.90
N TRP A 49 -7.55 5.65 2.45
CA TRP A 49 -6.85 4.37 2.28
C TRP A 49 -5.78 4.43 1.19
N THR A 50 -6.03 5.11 0.08
CA THR A 50 -5.03 5.34 -0.97
C THR A 50 -3.84 6.12 -0.43
N ALA A 51 -4.06 7.21 0.30
CA ALA A 51 -2.99 7.99 0.91
C ALA A 51 -2.16 7.16 1.91
N ALA A 52 -2.82 6.35 2.75
CA ALA A 52 -2.14 5.47 3.69
C ALA A 52 -1.27 4.42 2.97
N ALA A 53 -1.82 3.76 1.94
CA ALA A 53 -1.11 2.74 1.18
C ALA A 53 0.11 3.31 0.44
N LEU A 54 -0.02 4.49 -0.17
CA LEU A 54 1.09 5.18 -0.82
C LEU A 54 2.19 5.60 0.16
N ALA A 55 1.82 6.06 1.36
CA ALA A 55 2.81 6.42 2.38
C ALA A 55 3.65 5.21 2.81
N VAL A 56 3.01 4.06 3.04
CA VAL A 56 3.72 2.80 3.38
C VAL A 56 4.61 2.35 2.22
N GLN A 57 4.10 2.40 0.98
CA GLN A 57 4.91 2.06 -0.20
C GLN A 57 6.16 2.94 -0.29
N ALA A 58 6.02 4.25 -0.11
CA ALA A 58 7.13 5.19 -0.18
C ALA A 58 8.19 4.89 0.90
N ASP A 59 7.77 4.60 2.13
CA ASP A 59 8.67 4.25 3.23
C ASP A 59 9.46 2.96 2.94
N VAL A 60 8.78 1.91 2.47
CA VAL A 60 9.42 0.64 2.10
C VAL A 60 10.41 0.81 0.96
N VAL A 61 10.04 1.55 -0.09
CA VAL A 61 10.93 1.82 -1.23
C VAL A 61 12.17 2.59 -0.76
N ALA A 62 11.99 3.63 0.05
CA ALA A 62 13.12 4.39 0.60
C ALA A 62 14.06 3.50 1.43
N ALA A 63 13.51 2.64 2.29
CA ALA A 63 14.30 1.71 3.10
C ALA A 63 15.10 0.73 2.23
N LEU A 64 14.49 0.17 1.19
CA LEU A 64 15.16 -0.75 0.26
C LEU A 64 16.28 -0.05 -0.52
N GLU A 65 16.07 1.17 -0.98
CA GLU A 65 17.11 1.95 -1.66
C GLU A 65 18.33 2.20 -0.76
N GLN A 66 18.10 2.52 0.52
CA GLN A 66 19.20 2.69 1.48
C GLN A 66 19.94 1.37 1.73
N ALA A 67 19.21 0.26 1.85
CA ALA A 67 19.80 -1.06 2.04
C ALA A 67 20.67 -1.47 0.83
N VAL A 68 20.22 -1.21 -0.40
CA VAL A 68 20.99 -1.47 -1.62
C VAL A 68 22.27 -0.64 -1.67
N LYS A 69 22.17 0.67 -1.37
CA LYS A 69 23.34 1.56 -1.32
C LYS A 69 24.36 1.10 -0.28
N ALA A 70 23.91 0.76 0.93
CA ALA A 70 24.77 0.27 2.00
C ALA A 70 25.52 -1.00 1.59
N ARG A 71 24.85 -1.93 0.89
CA ARG A 71 25.46 -3.17 0.40
C ARG A 71 26.54 -2.91 -0.65
N GLN A 72 26.29 -2.01 -1.60
CA GLN A 72 27.27 -1.64 -2.63
C GLN A 72 28.51 -0.94 -2.04
N SER A 73 28.34 -0.09 -1.03
CA SER A 73 29.48 0.56 -0.35
C SER A 73 30.36 -0.44 0.40
N ALA A 74 29.78 -1.48 0.99
CA ALA A 74 30.54 -2.55 1.64
C ALA A 74 31.33 -3.40 0.63
N GLU A 75 30.79 -3.63 -0.57
CA GLU A 75 31.45 -4.40 -1.63
C GLU A 75 32.59 -3.63 -2.33
N ASN A 76 32.53 -2.30 -2.37
CA ASN A 76 33.52 -1.44 -3.05
C ASN A 76 34.68 -0.94 -2.15
N GLY A 77 34.65 -1.25 -0.85
CA GLY A 77 35.61 -0.74 0.15
C GLY A 77 36.79 -1.67 0.49
N ASP A 78 36.91 -2.82 -0.17
CA ASP A 78 37.88 -3.89 0.14
C ASP A 78 38.98 -4.08 -0.94
N THR A 79 39.35 -2.98 -1.62
CA THR A 79 40.48 -2.91 -2.58
C THR A 79 41.34 -1.69 -2.30
#